data_AF-A0A8S4FLE1-F1
#
_entry.id   AF-A0A8S4FLE1-F1
#
_cell.length_a   1.000
_cell.length_b   1.000
_cell.length_c   1.000
_cell.angle_alpha   90.00
_cell.angle_beta   90.00
_cell.angle_gamma   90.00
#
_symmetry.space_group_name_H-M   'P 1'
#
loop_
_entity.id
_entity.type
_entity.pdbx_description
1 polymer ?
#
loop_
_entity_poly.entity_id
_entity_poly.type
_entity_poly.pdbx_seq_one_letter_code
_entity_poly.pdbx_strand_id
1 'polypeptide(L)'
;MIIDSLIGLSSVPAYHIPRDGSLDSYRDFLELLPASERAECVGQHASADVAALAQSRVSVPCLDCYRDFLELLPASERAECVGQHASADVAALAQDAVLMCQTLFDLTSTGGGGAGGGEDQKVDELAAEMLLKLPPMIDLETTERLMGAEIVMPMCVSLLQEITYFNNLLEEIVAGLTELRRALAGLVVLSEKLEVTYDCLFSNRVPVFWMKQPDRLSTKPLGAWARELSLRGAHLTAWAAAPRAPPVLCWLPSLAVPTGFLTAVMQTTARAESWPIDTLCWEFTVMTQEENAFVRPPRDGGVYVRGLYLEGASWHVREARLAPPRPMQLVCPLQPLHFKPVRATGKRGKNRYICPCYYNPQRMGAFVVAIDLASGPEPPDVWVKRGTAILCTLAT
;
A
#
# COMPACT_ATOMS: atom_id res chain seq x y z
N MET A 1 39.56 -15.63 -9.28
CA MET A 1 38.85 -14.46 -9.85
C MET A 1 37.73 -14.01 -8.88
N ILE A 2 38.05 -13.80 -7.59
CA ILE A 2 37.12 -13.32 -6.54
C ILE A 2 37.90 -12.38 -5.59
N ILE A 3 38.85 -11.59 -6.11
CA ILE A 3 39.64 -10.68 -5.27
C ILE A 3 39.15 -9.23 -5.42
N ASP A 4 38.39 -8.92 -6.48
CA ASP A 4 37.98 -7.53 -6.79
C ASP A 4 36.74 -7.04 -6.00
N SER A 5 36.11 -7.86 -5.15
CA SER A 5 34.89 -7.50 -4.40
C SER A 5 35.07 -7.44 -2.88
N LEU A 6 36.31 -7.36 -2.39
CA LEU A 6 36.66 -7.42 -0.97
C LEU A 6 37.27 -6.09 -0.48
N ILE A 7 36.88 -5.64 0.71
CA ILE A 7 37.48 -4.44 1.34
C ILE A 7 38.52 -4.91 2.37
N GLY A 8 39.76 -4.45 2.25
CA GLY A 8 40.83 -4.72 3.21
C GLY A 8 40.67 -3.87 4.48
N LEU A 9 40.67 -4.51 5.64
CA LEU A 9 40.49 -3.85 6.94
C LEU A 9 41.81 -3.65 7.72
N SER A 10 42.87 -4.34 7.31
CA SER A 10 44.18 -4.33 7.99
C SER A 10 45.32 -4.37 6.97
N SER A 11 46.53 -4.00 7.40
CA SER A 11 47.77 -4.11 6.60
C SER A 11 48.24 -5.55 6.41
N VAL A 12 47.62 -6.50 7.13
CA VAL A 12 47.86 -7.95 7.01
C VAL A 12 46.98 -8.54 5.89
N PRO A 13 47.53 -9.33 4.95
CA PRO A 13 46.83 -9.76 3.72
C PRO A 13 45.72 -10.81 3.92
N ALA A 14 45.31 -11.08 5.16
CA ALA A 14 44.39 -12.17 5.51
C ALA A 14 42.95 -11.70 5.85
N TYR A 15 42.74 -10.40 6.13
CA TYR A 15 41.45 -9.90 6.60
C TYR A 15 40.76 -9.01 5.57
N HIS A 16 39.71 -9.58 4.99
CA HIS A 16 38.86 -8.98 3.98
C HIS A 16 37.41 -9.15 4.38
N ILE A 17 36.54 -8.19 4.08
CA ILE A 17 35.09 -8.37 4.25
C ILE A 17 34.40 -8.52 2.89
N PRO A 18 33.49 -9.50 2.72
CA PRO A 18 32.61 -9.58 1.55
C PRO A 18 31.70 -8.36 1.48
N ARG A 19 31.47 -7.82 0.28
CA ARG A 19 30.35 -6.89 0.06
C ARG A 19 29.02 -7.63 0.24
N ASP A 20 28.06 -6.94 0.84
CA ASP A 20 26.71 -7.38 1.23
C ASP A 20 26.14 -8.64 0.52
N GLY A 21 25.77 -9.66 1.31
CA GLY A 21 25.26 -10.95 0.83
C GLY A 21 24.24 -11.63 1.76
N SER A 22 23.79 -12.86 1.43
CA SER A 22 22.90 -13.66 2.28
C SER A 22 23.61 -14.24 3.50
N LEU A 23 22.86 -14.63 4.54
CA LEU A 23 23.40 -15.17 5.79
C LEU A 23 24.27 -16.42 5.57
N ASP A 24 23.91 -17.27 4.60
CA ASP A 24 24.68 -18.46 4.24
C ASP A 24 26.03 -18.11 3.60
N SER A 25 26.07 -17.06 2.76
CA SER A 25 27.34 -16.55 2.18
C SER A 25 28.31 -16.06 3.26
N TYR A 26 27.78 -15.44 4.33
CA TYR A 26 28.60 -15.05 5.46
C TYR A 26 29.07 -16.25 6.30
N ARG A 27 28.25 -17.29 6.45
CA ARG A 27 28.65 -18.52 7.15
C ARG A 27 29.80 -19.24 6.43
N ASP A 28 29.69 -19.40 5.12
CA ASP A 28 30.75 -20.01 4.30
C ASP A 28 32.05 -19.20 4.35
N PHE A 29 31.93 -17.86 4.37
CA PHE A 29 33.08 -16.98 4.52
C PHE A 29 33.75 -17.11 5.90
N LEU A 30 32.96 -17.23 6.97
CA LEU A 30 33.48 -17.40 8.33
C LEU A 30 34.19 -18.74 8.55
N GLU A 31 33.90 -19.77 7.74
CA GLU A 31 34.64 -21.05 7.75
C GLU A 31 36.01 -20.97 7.06
N LEU A 32 36.21 -19.98 6.18
CA LEU A 32 37.48 -19.77 5.49
C LEU A 32 38.51 -18.98 6.34
N LEU A 33 38.07 -18.37 7.44
CA LEU A 33 38.95 -17.60 8.32
C LEU A 33 39.72 -18.52 9.29
N PRO A 34 40.98 -18.18 9.61
CA PRO A 34 41.79 -18.96 10.54
C PRO A 34 41.20 -18.95 11.96
N ALA A 35 41.16 -20.10 12.62
CA ALA A 35 40.55 -20.30 13.94
C ALA A 35 41.25 -19.56 15.10
N SER A 36 42.41 -18.93 14.88
CA SER A 36 43.11 -18.14 15.90
C SER A 36 43.71 -16.89 15.29
N GLU A 37 43.35 -15.72 15.83
CA GLU A 37 43.93 -14.44 15.43
C GLU A 37 45.21 -14.16 16.25
N ARG A 38 46.27 -13.65 15.60
CA ARG A 38 47.48 -13.17 16.29
C ARG A 38 47.29 -11.70 16.64
N ALA A 39 47.83 -11.22 17.78
CA ALA A 39 47.73 -9.83 18.22
C ALA A 39 48.19 -8.80 17.16
N GLU A 40 49.10 -9.20 16.28
CA GLU A 40 49.58 -8.40 15.17
C GLU A 40 48.46 -8.01 14.18
N CYS A 41 47.40 -8.80 14.06
CA CYS A 41 46.29 -8.56 13.14
C CYS A 41 45.46 -7.31 13.48
N VAL A 42 45.44 -6.92 14.76
CA VAL A 42 44.78 -5.70 15.28
C VAL A 42 45.78 -4.57 15.60
N GLY A 43 47.01 -4.68 15.10
CA GLY A 43 48.05 -3.65 15.27
C GLY A 43 48.75 -3.66 16.64
N GLN A 44 48.62 -4.75 17.40
CA GLN A 44 49.31 -4.93 18.68
C GLN A 44 50.63 -5.69 18.51
N HIS A 45 51.58 -5.44 19.42
CA HIS A 45 52.88 -6.11 19.40
C HIS A 45 52.72 -7.60 19.76
N ALA A 46 53.51 -8.50 19.15
CA ALA A 46 53.44 -9.97 19.34
C ALA A 46 53.47 -10.44 20.81
N SER A 47 54.03 -9.64 21.71
CA SER A 47 54.04 -9.89 23.15
C SER A 47 52.66 -9.75 23.83
N ALA A 48 51.69 -9.13 23.15
CA ALA A 48 50.32 -8.99 23.63
C ALA A 48 49.57 -10.34 23.62
N ASP A 49 49.92 -11.27 22.72
CA ASP A 49 49.38 -12.64 22.74
C ASP A 49 49.77 -13.38 24.03
N VAL A 50 51.01 -13.19 24.49
CA VAL A 50 51.53 -13.77 25.73
C VAL A 50 50.86 -13.13 26.96
N ALA A 51 50.59 -11.82 26.91
CA ALA A 51 49.88 -11.11 27.97
C ALA A 51 48.38 -11.48 28.04
N ALA A 52 47.73 -11.68 26.89
CA ALA A 52 46.34 -12.14 26.79
C ALA A 52 46.18 -13.57 27.33
N LEU A 53 47.13 -14.46 27.04
CA LEU A 53 47.19 -15.81 27.61
C LEU A 53 47.42 -15.80 29.13
N ALA A 54 48.16 -14.81 29.65
CA ALA A 54 48.42 -14.66 31.08
C ALA A 54 47.25 -14.02 31.87
N GLN A 55 46.34 -13.30 31.21
CA GLN A 55 45.22 -12.57 31.81
C GLN A 55 43.86 -13.16 31.39
N SER A 56 43.67 -14.47 31.55
CA SER A 56 42.47 -15.24 31.17
C SER A 56 41.16 -14.88 31.92
N ARG A 57 40.89 -13.60 32.19
CA ARG A 57 39.63 -13.11 32.78
C ARG A 57 38.94 -11.99 32.00
N VAL A 58 39.46 -11.57 30.86
CA VAL A 58 38.71 -10.72 29.93
C VAL A 58 38.74 -11.38 28.56
N SER A 59 37.72 -12.20 28.29
CA SER A 59 37.51 -12.76 26.96
C SER A 59 37.19 -11.61 26.01
N VAL A 60 38.17 -11.23 25.19
CA VAL A 60 37.87 -10.64 23.87
C VAL A 60 36.94 -11.66 23.19
N PRO A 61 35.73 -11.29 22.73
CA PRO A 61 34.84 -12.26 22.12
C PRO A 61 35.53 -12.76 20.85
N CYS A 62 36.08 -13.96 20.96
CA CYS A 62 36.65 -14.73 19.88
C CYS A 62 35.59 -14.98 18.80
N LEU A 63 35.99 -15.21 17.55
CA LEU A 63 35.03 -15.56 16.49
C LEU A 63 34.20 -16.80 16.88
N ASP A 64 34.80 -17.75 17.60
CA ASP A 64 34.09 -18.91 18.16
C ASP A 64 33.00 -18.50 19.16
N CYS A 65 33.23 -17.44 19.94
CA CYS A 65 32.27 -16.89 20.89
C CYS A 65 31.03 -16.32 20.18
N TYR A 66 31.21 -15.76 18.97
CA TYR A 66 30.09 -15.33 18.12
C TYR A 66 29.41 -16.52 17.42
N ARG A 67 30.18 -17.54 16.99
CA ARG A 67 29.63 -18.76 16.39
C ARG A 67 28.77 -19.53 17.39
N ASP A 68 29.26 -19.70 18.61
CA ASP A 68 28.52 -20.30 19.73
C ASP A 68 27.25 -19.51 20.03
N PHE A 69 27.30 -18.17 19.98
CA PHE A 69 26.12 -17.32 20.14
C PHE A 69 25.11 -17.50 19.01
N LEU A 70 25.55 -17.65 17.76
CA LEU A 70 24.67 -17.91 16.62
C LEU A 70 24.03 -19.31 16.68
N GLU A 71 24.74 -20.31 17.20
CA GLU A 71 24.18 -21.65 17.45
C GLU A 71 23.13 -21.67 18.55
N LEU A 72 23.19 -20.73 19.50
CA LEU A 72 22.18 -20.55 20.54
C LEU A 72 20.88 -19.91 20.01
N LEU A 73 20.89 -19.31 18.81
CA LEU A 73 19.70 -18.69 18.23
C LEU A 73 18.74 -19.75 17.65
N PRO A 74 17.41 -19.56 17.77
CA PRO A 74 16.44 -20.46 17.16
C PRO A 74 16.58 -20.51 15.63
N ALA A 75 16.37 -21.68 15.03
CA ALA A 75 16.40 -21.86 13.57
C ALA A 75 15.28 -21.09 12.83
N SER A 76 14.20 -20.73 13.53
CA SER A 76 13.11 -19.90 13.01
C SER A 76 12.93 -18.65 13.86
N GLU A 77 13.04 -17.50 13.22
CA GLU A 77 12.79 -16.20 13.85
C GLU A 77 11.30 -15.85 13.75
N ARG A 78 10.73 -15.30 14.83
CA ARG A 78 9.37 -14.75 14.79
C ARG A 78 9.41 -13.31 14.33
N ALA A 79 8.32 -12.82 13.73
CA ALA A 79 8.18 -11.40 13.38
C ALA A 79 8.52 -10.43 14.53
N GLU A 80 8.24 -10.81 15.77
CA GLU A 80 8.53 -10.00 16.95
C GLU A 80 10.03 -9.73 17.14
N CYS A 81 10.91 -10.64 16.72
CA CYS A 81 12.37 -10.50 16.82
C CYS A 81 12.90 -9.31 15.99
N VAL A 82 12.24 -9.02 14.87
CA VAL A 82 12.55 -7.86 14.00
C VAL A 82 11.70 -6.62 14.34
N GLY A 83 10.94 -6.66 15.44
CA GLY A 83 10.07 -5.57 15.88
C GLY A 83 8.73 -5.47 15.15
N GLN A 84 8.39 -6.47 14.34
CA GLN A 84 7.09 -6.58 13.69
C GLN A 84 6.05 -7.18 14.65
N HIS A 85 4.77 -7.05 14.31
CA HIS A 85 3.70 -7.71 15.07
C HIS A 85 3.61 -9.20 14.67
N ALA A 86 3.25 -10.09 15.60
CA ALA A 86 3.09 -11.54 15.33
C ALA A 86 2.11 -11.88 14.18
N SER A 87 1.25 -10.92 13.80
CA SER A 87 0.36 -11.08 12.66
C SER A 87 1.09 -11.07 11.31
N ALA A 88 2.32 -10.55 11.23
CA ALA A 88 3.13 -10.59 10.02
C ALA A 88 3.45 -12.04 9.60
N ASP A 89 3.72 -12.92 10.57
CA ASP A 89 3.94 -14.35 10.30
C ASP A 89 2.69 -14.99 9.65
N VAL A 90 1.50 -14.64 10.14
CA VAL A 90 0.22 -15.11 9.57
C VAL A 90 0.01 -14.59 8.15
N ALA A 91 0.34 -13.32 7.89
CA ALA A 91 0.23 -12.72 6.57
C ALA A 91 1.16 -13.40 5.56
N ALA A 92 2.41 -13.67 5.94
CA ALA A 92 3.39 -14.35 5.10
C ALA A 92 2.89 -15.76 4.72
N LEU A 93 2.48 -16.56 5.72
CA LEU A 93 1.93 -17.90 5.48
C LEU A 93 0.68 -17.88 4.59
N ALA A 94 -0.19 -16.88 4.75
CA ALA A 94 -1.36 -16.73 3.90
C ALA A 94 -0.99 -16.40 2.44
N GLN A 95 0.02 -15.55 2.23
CA GLN A 95 0.53 -15.21 0.89
C GLN A 95 1.17 -16.43 0.23
N ASP A 96 1.98 -17.20 0.95
CA ASP A 96 2.60 -18.43 0.45
C ASP A 96 1.54 -19.46 0.04
N ALA A 97 0.48 -19.61 0.84
CA ALA A 97 -0.64 -20.50 0.52
C ALA A 97 -1.38 -20.04 -0.76
N VAL A 98 -1.60 -18.73 -0.93
CA VAL A 98 -2.22 -18.19 -2.16
C VAL A 98 -1.32 -18.45 -3.37
N LEU A 99 -0.02 -18.22 -3.27
CA LEU A 99 0.94 -18.47 -4.34
C LEU A 99 0.99 -19.96 -4.71
N MET A 100 0.97 -20.85 -3.72
CA MET A 100 0.90 -22.30 -3.95
C MET A 100 -0.38 -22.70 -4.68
N CYS A 101 -1.54 -22.17 -4.28
CA CYS A 101 -2.80 -22.45 -4.97
C CYS A 101 -2.82 -21.92 -6.40
N GLN A 102 -2.28 -20.72 -6.65
CA GLN A 102 -2.17 -20.14 -7.98
C GLN A 102 -1.26 -20.99 -8.89
N THR A 103 -0.08 -21.35 -8.41
CA THR A 103 0.85 -22.19 -9.18
C THR A 103 0.26 -23.56 -9.48
N LEU A 104 -0.46 -24.19 -8.54
CA LEU A 104 -1.18 -25.44 -8.80
C LEU A 104 -2.28 -25.27 -9.86
N PHE A 105 -3.03 -24.17 -9.82
CA PHE A 105 -4.05 -23.88 -10.83
C PHE A 105 -3.45 -23.73 -12.23
N ASP A 106 -2.36 -22.97 -12.36
CA ASP A 106 -1.65 -22.74 -13.62
C ASP A 106 -1.02 -24.03 -14.19
N LEU A 107 -0.57 -24.94 -13.33
CA LEU A 107 -0.09 -26.26 -13.74
C LEU A 107 -1.21 -27.20 -14.21
N THR A 108 -2.43 -27.05 -13.68
CA THR A 108 -3.59 -27.86 -14.12
C THR A 108 -4.22 -27.36 -15.40
N SER A 109 -4.20 -26.05 -15.66
CA SER A 109 -4.74 -25.46 -16.90
C SER A 109 -3.89 -25.78 -18.13
N THR A 110 -2.60 -26.09 -17.95
CA THR A 110 -1.69 -26.50 -19.04
C THR A 110 -1.79 -28.00 -19.39
N GLY A 111 -2.50 -28.81 -18.59
CA GLY A 111 -2.57 -30.27 -18.74
C GLY A 111 -3.82 -30.87 -19.40
N GLY A 112 -4.81 -30.07 -19.80
CA GLY A 112 -6.11 -30.58 -20.25
C GLY A 112 -6.58 -30.01 -21.59
N GLY A 113 -6.11 -30.59 -22.71
CA GLY A 113 -6.66 -30.30 -24.03
C GLY A 113 -8.09 -30.83 -24.17
N GLY A 114 -9.04 -29.94 -24.47
CA GLY A 114 -10.31 -30.29 -25.11
C GLY A 114 -11.59 -29.90 -24.36
N ALA A 115 -11.91 -28.59 -24.28
CA ALA A 115 -13.28 -28.11 -24.03
C ALA A 115 -13.51 -26.65 -24.47
N GLY A 116 -12.99 -26.22 -25.62
CA GLY A 116 -13.04 -24.81 -26.06
C GLY A 116 -14.45 -24.18 -26.13
N GLY A 117 -15.51 -24.97 -26.32
CA GLY A 117 -16.87 -24.43 -26.39
C GLY A 117 -17.48 -24.01 -25.03
N GLY A 118 -16.98 -24.53 -23.90
CA GLY A 118 -17.52 -24.21 -22.57
C GLY A 118 -16.85 -23.04 -21.90
N GLU A 119 -15.63 -22.69 -22.32
CA GLU A 119 -14.83 -21.61 -21.76
C GLU A 119 -15.23 -20.26 -22.36
N ASP A 120 -15.33 -20.20 -23.70
CA ASP A 120 -15.79 -19.03 -24.45
C ASP A 120 -17.18 -18.58 -23.99
N GLN A 121 -18.10 -19.54 -23.80
CA GLN A 121 -19.46 -19.27 -23.34
C GLN A 121 -19.48 -18.63 -21.94
N LYS A 122 -18.62 -19.09 -21.02
CA LYS A 122 -18.52 -18.52 -19.66
C LYS A 122 -17.99 -17.09 -19.70
N VAL A 123 -16.98 -16.83 -20.54
CA VAL A 123 -16.40 -15.49 -20.69
C VAL A 123 -17.40 -14.53 -21.34
N ASP A 124 -18.18 -14.97 -22.33
CA ASP A 124 -19.26 -14.17 -22.92
C ASP A 124 -20.36 -13.83 -21.91
N GLU A 125 -20.82 -14.81 -21.13
CA GLU A 125 -21.82 -14.62 -20.07
C GLU A 125 -21.32 -13.63 -19.01
N LEU A 126 -20.07 -13.76 -18.57
CA LEU A 126 -19.46 -12.84 -17.61
C LEU A 126 -19.33 -11.42 -18.19
N ALA A 127 -18.89 -11.29 -19.45
CA ALA A 127 -18.80 -10.00 -20.12
C ALA A 127 -20.18 -9.33 -20.27
N ALA A 128 -21.22 -10.11 -20.60
CA ALA A 128 -22.59 -9.64 -20.69
C ALA A 128 -23.13 -9.16 -19.32
N GLU A 129 -22.88 -9.93 -18.27
CA GLU A 129 -23.26 -9.57 -16.90
C GLU A 129 -22.56 -8.30 -16.43
N MET A 130 -21.27 -8.16 -16.73
CA MET A 130 -20.51 -6.95 -16.40
C MET A 130 -21.09 -5.73 -17.11
N LEU A 131 -21.34 -5.80 -18.42
CA LEU A 131 -21.94 -4.72 -19.20
C LEU A 131 -23.29 -4.26 -18.62
N LEU A 132 -24.09 -5.18 -18.09
CA LEU A 132 -25.37 -4.88 -17.42
C LEU A 132 -25.21 -4.20 -16.06
N LYS A 133 -24.13 -4.49 -15.33
CA LYS A 133 -23.89 -3.99 -13.95
C LYS A 133 -23.05 -2.72 -13.90
N LEU A 134 -22.46 -2.29 -15.02
CA LEU A 134 -21.69 -1.06 -15.08
C LEU A 134 -22.57 0.16 -14.76
N PRO A 135 -22.06 1.11 -13.97
CA PRO A 135 -22.78 2.36 -13.74
C PRO A 135 -22.90 3.18 -15.03
N PRO A 136 -23.97 3.99 -15.17
CA PRO A 136 -24.09 4.88 -16.32
C PRO A 136 -23.00 5.95 -16.31
N MET A 137 -22.64 6.43 -17.50
CA MET A 137 -21.76 7.59 -17.64
C MET A 137 -22.39 8.82 -16.98
N ILE A 138 -21.54 9.66 -16.40
CA ILE A 138 -21.98 10.89 -15.72
C ILE A 138 -21.97 12.02 -16.75
N ASP A 139 -23.09 12.74 -16.88
CA ASP A 139 -23.19 13.87 -17.80
C ASP A 139 -22.32 15.05 -17.32
N LEU A 140 -21.20 15.23 -18.00
CA LEU A 140 -20.23 16.28 -17.71
C LEU A 140 -20.78 17.67 -18.03
N GLU A 141 -21.53 17.83 -19.13
CA GLU A 141 -22.06 19.13 -19.56
C GLU A 141 -23.11 19.66 -18.57
N THR A 142 -24.02 18.79 -18.13
CA THR A 142 -25.01 19.18 -17.10
C THR A 142 -24.31 19.50 -15.77
N THR A 143 -23.27 18.75 -15.40
CA THR A 143 -22.51 19.02 -14.18
C THR A 143 -21.81 20.39 -14.26
N GLU A 144 -21.16 20.72 -15.37
CA GLU A 144 -20.55 22.03 -15.61
C GLU A 144 -21.59 23.15 -15.57
N ARG A 145 -22.76 22.94 -16.16
CA ARG A 145 -23.86 23.91 -16.14
C ARG A 145 -24.35 24.18 -14.71
N LEU A 146 -24.46 23.15 -13.88
CA LEU A 146 -24.84 23.27 -12.46
C LEU A 146 -23.78 23.97 -11.61
N MET A 147 -22.50 23.93 -12.01
CA MET A 147 -21.44 24.69 -11.37
C MET A 147 -21.54 26.20 -11.63
N GLY A 148 -22.17 26.61 -12.73
CA GLY A 148 -22.36 28.00 -13.15
C GLY A 148 -21.15 28.62 -13.84
N ALA A 149 -21.32 29.82 -14.39
CA ALA A 149 -20.31 30.49 -15.24
C ALA A 149 -19.00 30.89 -14.51
N GLU A 150 -19.02 30.98 -13.18
CA GLU A 150 -17.82 31.25 -12.37
C GLU A 150 -17.16 29.93 -11.93
N ILE A 151 -16.48 29.27 -12.86
CA ILE A 151 -15.64 28.08 -12.61
C ILE A 151 -14.39 28.53 -11.84
N VAL A 152 -14.50 28.72 -10.52
CA VAL A 152 -13.34 29.15 -9.71
C VAL A 152 -13.16 28.31 -8.44
N MET A 153 -14.08 27.43 -8.06
CA MET A 153 -13.85 26.56 -6.90
C MET A 153 -12.91 25.40 -7.26
N PRO A 154 -11.72 25.26 -6.61
CA PRO A 154 -10.80 24.16 -6.87
C PRO A 154 -11.42 22.77 -6.78
N MET A 155 -12.33 22.57 -5.82
CA MET A 155 -13.04 21.29 -5.64
C MET A 155 -13.95 20.94 -6.83
N CYS A 156 -14.53 21.93 -7.51
CA CYS A 156 -15.33 21.70 -8.72
C CYS A 156 -14.44 21.24 -9.89
N VAL A 157 -13.26 21.86 -10.04
CA VAL A 157 -12.27 21.44 -11.07
C VAL A 157 -11.81 20.02 -10.80
N SER A 158 -11.53 19.67 -9.54
CA SER A 158 -11.20 18.30 -9.15
C SER A 158 -12.32 17.33 -9.52
N LEU A 159 -13.59 17.65 -9.23
CA LEU A 159 -14.73 16.80 -9.61
C LEU A 159 -14.83 16.58 -11.13
N LEU A 160 -14.66 17.63 -11.95
CA LEU A 160 -14.71 17.49 -13.41
C LEU A 160 -13.60 16.57 -13.94
N GLN A 161 -12.40 16.67 -13.39
CA GLN A 161 -11.28 15.79 -13.74
C GLN A 161 -11.58 14.34 -13.37
N GLU A 162 -12.16 14.12 -12.20
CA GLU A 162 -12.54 12.80 -11.71
C GLU A 162 -13.64 12.16 -12.58
N ILE A 163 -14.68 12.93 -12.93
CA ILE A 163 -15.74 12.49 -13.85
C ILE A 163 -15.16 12.16 -15.23
N THR A 164 -14.28 13.00 -15.76
CA THR A 164 -13.62 12.77 -17.06
C THR A 164 -12.84 11.45 -17.04
N TYR A 165 -12.04 11.22 -15.99
CA TYR A 165 -11.30 9.96 -15.85
C TYR A 165 -12.24 8.76 -15.79
N PHE A 166 -13.31 8.86 -14.99
CA PHE A 166 -14.29 7.80 -14.81
C PHE A 166 -15.03 7.45 -16.10
N ASN A 167 -15.50 8.45 -16.84
CA ASN A 167 -16.19 8.24 -18.11
C ASN A 167 -15.28 7.63 -19.17
N ASN A 168 -14.03 8.12 -19.29
CA ASN A 168 -13.04 7.54 -20.21
C ASN A 168 -12.73 6.08 -19.90
N LEU A 169 -12.68 5.72 -18.61
CA LEU A 169 -12.50 4.34 -18.18
C LEU A 169 -13.71 3.48 -18.55
N LEU A 170 -14.94 3.96 -18.28
CA LEU A 170 -16.16 3.24 -18.65
C LEU A 170 -16.27 3.02 -20.15
N GLU A 171 -15.94 4.02 -20.96
CA GLU A 171 -15.94 3.91 -22.42
C GLU A 171 -14.96 2.82 -22.89
N GLU A 172 -13.75 2.79 -22.34
CA GLU A 172 -12.74 1.78 -22.67
C GLU A 172 -13.17 0.36 -22.26
N ILE A 173 -13.82 0.21 -21.10
CA ILE A 173 -14.37 -1.08 -20.64
C ILE A 173 -15.52 -1.53 -21.55
N VAL A 174 -16.48 -0.64 -21.85
CA VAL A 174 -17.64 -0.96 -22.68
C VAL A 174 -17.21 -1.33 -24.09
N ALA A 175 -16.29 -0.56 -24.70
CA ALA A 175 -15.74 -0.86 -26.01
C ALA A 175 -14.98 -2.20 -26.00
N GLY A 176 -14.11 -2.42 -25.00
CA GLY A 176 -13.33 -3.64 -24.88
C GLY A 176 -14.18 -4.89 -24.68
N LEU A 177 -15.18 -4.85 -23.80
CA LEU A 177 -16.10 -5.97 -23.58
C LEU A 177 -16.99 -6.22 -24.79
N THR A 178 -17.49 -5.17 -25.45
CA THR A 178 -18.32 -5.32 -26.65
C THR A 178 -17.54 -5.97 -27.79
N GLU A 179 -16.31 -5.52 -28.04
CA GLU A 179 -15.45 -6.11 -29.07
C GLU A 179 -15.01 -7.54 -28.71
N LEU A 180 -14.75 -7.83 -27.42
CA LEU A 180 -14.46 -9.19 -26.96
C LEU A 180 -15.62 -10.14 -27.27
N ARG A 181 -16.87 -9.75 -26.97
CA ARG A 181 -18.05 -10.57 -27.27
C ARG A 181 -18.22 -10.80 -28.77
N ARG A 182 -17.93 -9.79 -29.61
CA ARG A 182 -17.93 -9.94 -31.07
C ARG A 182 -16.84 -10.89 -31.55
N ALA A 183 -15.66 -10.85 -30.94
CA ALA A 183 -14.57 -11.76 -31.24
C ALA A 183 -14.93 -13.22 -30.88
N LEU A 184 -15.53 -13.45 -29.70
CA LEU A 184 -16.03 -14.77 -29.28
C LEU A 184 -17.14 -15.31 -30.20
N ALA A 185 -17.98 -14.42 -30.75
CA ALA A 185 -18.96 -14.78 -31.76
C ALA A 185 -18.38 -15.03 -33.17
N GLY A 186 -17.06 -14.88 -33.36
CA GLY A 186 -16.38 -15.05 -34.65
C GLY A 186 -16.58 -13.89 -35.64
N LEU A 187 -17.07 -12.73 -35.17
CA LEU A 187 -17.35 -11.56 -36.01
C LEU A 187 -16.15 -10.62 -36.17
N VAL A 188 -15.18 -10.71 -35.26
CA VAL A 188 -13.98 -9.86 -35.20
C VAL A 188 -12.76 -10.73 -34.90
N VAL A 189 -11.61 -10.39 -35.48
CA VAL A 189 -10.36 -11.10 -35.19
C VAL A 189 -9.85 -10.71 -33.81
N LEU A 190 -9.42 -11.70 -33.03
CA LEU A 190 -8.86 -11.47 -31.71
C LEU A 190 -7.53 -10.70 -31.84
N SER A 191 -7.45 -9.54 -31.19
CA SER A 191 -6.23 -8.73 -31.11
C SER A 191 -5.50 -9.01 -29.81
N GLU A 192 -4.21 -8.70 -29.72
CA GLU A 192 -3.39 -8.89 -28.50
C GLU A 192 -4.06 -8.26 -27.26
N LYS A 193 -4.65 -7.08 -27.38
CA LYS A 193 -5.39 -6.43 -26.27
C LYS A 193 -6.62 -7.24 -25.85
N LEU A 194 -7.34 -7.84 -26.80
CA LEU A 194 -8.51 -8.67 -26.53
C LEU A 194 -8.11 -10.04 -25.95
N GLU A 195 -7.00 -10.62 -26.39
CA GLU A 195 -6.42 -11.85 -25.80
C GLU A 195 -6.11 -11.64 -24.32
N VAL A 196 -5.39 -10.56 -23.99
CA VAL A 196 -5.10 -10.22 -22.59
C VAL A 196 -6.39 -9.96 -21.81
N THR A 197 -7.40 -9.34 -22.42
CA THR A 197 -8.71 -9.15 -21.79
C THR A 197 -9.37 -10.50 -21.48
N TYR A 198 -9.40 -11.40 -22.45
CA TYR A 198 -9.97 -12.74 -22.33
C TYR A 198 -9.32 -13.53 -21.20
N ASP A 199 -7.99 -13.60 -21.18
CA ASP A 199 -7.23 -14.33 -20.15
C ASP A 199 -7.45 -13.74 -18.76
N CYS A 200 -7.53 -12.41 -18.65
CA CYS A 200 -7.83 -11.75 -17.39
C CYS A 200 -9.24 -12.08 -16.90
N LEU A 201 -10.26 -12.00 -17.76
CA LEU A 201 -11.63 -12.35 -17.40
C LEU A 201 -11.76 -13.81 -16.98
N PHE A 202 -11.14 -14.71 -17.74
CA PHE A 202 -11.12 -16.14 -17.43
C PHE A 202 -10.44 -16.43 -16.08
N SER A 203 -9.33 -15.76 -15.79
CA SER A 203 -8.60 -15.88 -14.52
C SER A 203 -9.15 -15.02 -13.37
N ASN A 204 -10.33 -14.40 -13.54
CA ASN A 204 -10.96 -13.49 -12.56
C ASN A 204 -10.03 -12.35 -12.10
N ARG A 205 -9.16 -11.88 -13.00
CA ARG A 205 -8.25 -10.74 -12.80
C ARG A 205 -8.74 -9.53 -13.59
N VAL A 206 -8.33 -8.36 -13.15
CA VAL A 206 -8.65 -7.11 -13.86
C VAL A 206 -7.56 -6.83 -14.89
N PRO A 207 -7.91 -6.58 -16.16
CA PRO A 207 -6.96 -6.21 -17.19
C PRO A 207 -6.14 -4.96 -16.84
N VAL A 208 -4.83 -5.03 -17.08
CA VAL A 208 -3.85 -4.00 -16.69
C VAL A 208 -4.14 -2.65 -17.32
N PHE A 209 -4.58 -2.62 -18.59
CA PHE A 209 -4.86 -1.36 -19.31
C PHE A 209 -6.11 -0.62 -18.82
N TRP A 210 -7.02 -1.26 -18.08
CA TRP A 210 -8.09 -0.55 -17.37
C TRP A 210 -7.54 0.28 -16.20
N MET A 211 -6.29 0.06 -15.80
CA MET A 211 -5.61 0.78 -14.73
C MET A 211 -4.48 1.61 -15.32
N LYS A 212 -4.82 2.76 -15.91
CA LYS A 212 -3.87 3.67 -16.56
C LYS A 212 -2.75 4.17 -15.64
N GLN A 213 -2.94 4.11 -14.32
CA GLN A 213 -1.91 4.46 -13.35
C GLN A 213 -1.22 3.20 -12.81
N PRO A 214 0.09 3.01 -13.07
CA PRO A 214 0.83 1.84 -12.61
C PRO A 214 0.88 1.74 -11.07
N ASP A 215 0.81 2.87 -10.36
CA ASP A 215 0.80 2.92 -8.89
C ASP A 215 -0.55 2.47 -8.28
N ARG A 216 -1.56 2.18 -9.11
CA ARG A 216 -2.92 1.82 -8.68
C ARG A 216 -3.38 0.46 -9.21
N LEU A 217 -2.43 -0.41 -9.58
CA LEU A 217 -2.71 -1.81 -9.88
C LEU A 217 -3.43 -2.45 -8.68
N SER A 218 -4.70 -2.77 -8.90
CA SER A 218 -5.56 -3.42 -7.92
C SER A 218 -5.35 -4.93 -8.03
N THR A 219 -4.96 -5.56 -6.94
CA THR A 219 -4.86 -7.03 -6.85
C THR A 219 -6.22 -7.69 -6.57
N LYS A 220 -7.30 -6.90 -6.49
CA LYS A 220 -8.65 -7.43 -6.24
C LYS A 220 -9.13 -8.32 -7.37
N PRO A 221 -9.92 -9.36 -7.06
CA PRO A 221 -10.59 -10.14 -8.08
C PRO A 221 -11.58 -9.27 -8.86
N LEU A 222 -11.82 -9.63 -10.12
CA LEU A 222 -12.64 -8.88 -11.06
C LEU A 222 -14.02 -8.54 -10.50
N GLY A 223 -14.69 -9.50 -9.85
CA GLY A 223 -16.01 -9.28 -9.25
C GLY A 223 -16.03 -8.27 -8.10
N ALA A 224 -14.99 -8.24 -7.25
CA ALA A 224 -14.87 -7.26 -6.19
C ALA A 224 -14.55 -5.87 -6.74
N TRP A 225 -13.67 -5.81 -7.75
CA TRP A 225 -13.32 -4.58 -8.45
C TRP A 225 -14.53 -3.96 -9.18
N ALA A 226 -15.33 -4.76 -9.89
CA ALA A 226 -16.51 -4.29 -10.59
C ALA A 226 -17.55 -3.70 -9.63
N ARG A 227 -17.76 -4.34 -8.47
CA ARG A 227 -18.66 -3.83 -7.42
C ARG A 227 -18.15 -2.49 -6.87
N GLU A 228 -16.85 -2.37 -6.65
CA GLU A 228 -16.25 -1.12 -6.23
C GLU A 228 -16.44 -0.03 -7.30
N LEU A 229 -16.22 -0.34 -8.57
CA LEU A 229 -16.45 0.58 -9.68
C LEU A 229 -17.89 1.13 -9.69
N SER A 230 -18.89 0.28 -9.49
CA SER A 230 -20.30 0.70 -9.36
C SER A 230 -20.51 1.64 -8.16
N LEU A 231 -19.92 1.33 -7.00
CA LEU A 231 -20.00 2.20 -5.82
C LEU A 231 -19.29 3.55 -6.03
N ARG A 232 -18.16 3.55 -6.75
CA ARG A 232 -17.44 4.78 -7.12
C ARG A 232 -18.30 5.65 -8.04
N GLY A 233 -18.93 5.05 -9.05
CA GLY A 233 -19.89 5.72 -9.91
C GLY A 233 -21.01 6.37 -9.11
N ALA A 234 -21.65 5.62 -8.21
CA ALA A 234 -22.70 6.17 -7.34
C ALA A 234 -22.22 7.36 -6.48
N HIS A 235 -20.99 7.29 -5.95
CA HIS A 235 -20.41 8.40 -5.18
C HIS A 235 -20.18 9.65 -6.03
N LEU A 236 -19.59 9.49 -7.23
CA LEU A 236 -19.34 10.60 -8.15
C LEU A 236 -20.66 11.19 -8.69
N THR A 237 -21.65 10.36 -9.02
CA THR A 237 -22.98 10.83 -9.45
C THR A 237 -23.67 11.63 -8.36
N ALA A 238 -23.60 11.19 -7.09
CA ALA A 238 -24.16 11.93 -5.96
C ALA A 238 -23.48 13.29 -5.77
N TRP A 239 -22.16 13.37 -5.98
CA TRP A 239 -21.44 14.64 -5.94
C TRP A 239 -21.77 15.53 -7.15
N ALA A 240 -21.88 14.95 -8.35
CA ALA A 240 -22.22 15.66 -9.58
C ALA A 240 -23.62 16.31 -9.54
N ALA A 241 -24.56 15.75 -8.77
CA ALA A 241 -25.89 16.33 -8.58
C ALA A 241 -25.88 17.69 -7.85
N ALA A 242 -24.88 17.92 -6.99
CA ALA A 242 -24.71 19.16 -6.23
C ALA A 242 -23.23 19.58 -6.21
N PRO A 243 -22.65 20.00 -7.34
CA PRO A 243 -21.20 20.06 -7.50
C PRO A 243 -20.51 21.09 -6.60
N ARG A 244 -21.22 22.15 -6.22
CA ARG A 244 -20.72 23.20 -5.32
C ARG A 244 -20.64 22.74 -3.85
N ALA A 245 -21.37 21.71 -3.47
CA ALA A 245 -21.37 21.15 -2.12
C ALA A 245 -20.64 19.81 -2.16
N PRO A 246 -19.40 19.70 -1.62
CA PRO A 246 -18.74 18.40 -1.53
C PRO A 246 -19.59 17.43 -0.68
N PRO A 247 -19.49 16.11 -0.93
CA PRO A 247 -20.17 15.12 -0.12
C PRO A 247 -19.82 15.33 1.35
N VAL A 248 -20.81 15.19 2.23
CA VAL A 248 -20.60 15.31 3.69
C VAL A 248 -19.50 14.36 4.16
N LEU A 249 -19.46 13.16 3.58
CA LEU A 249 -18.47 12.13 3.86
C LEU A 249 -17.84 11.67 2.54
N CYS A 250 -16.65 12.19 2.26
CA CYS A 250 -15.88 11.90 1.05
C CYS A 250 -15.26 10.51 1.14
N TRP A 251 -15.44 9.70 0.10
CA TRP A 251 -14.78 8.41 0.01
C TRP A 251 -13.47 8.56 -0.76
N LEU A 252 -12.36 8.80 -0.06
CA LEU A 252 -11.08 9.07 -0.70
C LEU A 252 -10.62 7.97 -1.69
N PRO A 253 -10.81 6.66 -1.39
CA PRO A 253 -10.53 5.57 -2.34
C PRO A 253 -11.33 5.62 -3.65
N SER A 254 -12.50 6.29 -3.70
CA SER A 254 -13.28 6.34 -4.94
C SER A 254 -12.72 7.28 -5.99
N LEU A 255 -11.85 8.20 -5.60
CA LEU A 255 -11.26 9.19 -6.48
C LEU A 255 -10.07 8.61 -7.24
N ALA A 256 -9.96 8.88 -8.53
CA ALA A 256 -8.84 8.54 -9.40
C ALA A 256 -7.57 9.34 -9.09
N VAL A 257 -7.68 10.54 -8.50
CA VAL A 257 -6.53 11.37 -8.08
C VAL A 257 -6.80 11.98 -6.70
N PRO A 258 -6.70 11.18 -5.61
CA PRO A 258 -7.00 11.65 -4.25
C PRO A 258 -6.08 12.80 -3.79
N THR A 259 -4.83 12.84 -4.25
CA THR A 259 -3.88 13.93 -3.95
C THR A 259 -4.33 15.26 -4.56
N GLY A 260 -4.87 15.23 -5.78
CA GLY A 260 -5.46 16.39 -6.45
C GLY A 260 -6.67 16.93 -5.69
N PHE A 261 -7.54 16.03 -5.23
CA PHE A 261 -8.67 16.39 -4.37
C PHE A 261 -8.24 17.03 -3.05
N LEU A 262 -7.29 16.43 -2.33
CA LEU A 262 -6.77 16.99 -1.07
C LEU A 262 -6.15 18.38 -1.27
N THR A 263 -5.45 18.57 -2.39
CA THR A 263 -4.90 19.89 -2.76
C THR A 263 -6.02 20.89 -3.05
N ALA A 264 -7.09 20.47 -3.73
CA ALA A 264 -8.25 21.31 -3.97
C ALA A 264 -8.94 21.75 -2.67
N VAL A 265 -9.02 20.88 -1.66
CA VAL A 265 -9.54 21.22 -0.32
C VAL A 265 -8.67 22.29 0.35
N MET A 266 -7.34 22.15 0.28
CA MET A 266 -6.41 23.17 0.79
C MET A 266 -6.56 24.50 0.05
N GLN A 267 -6.65 24.48 -1.29
CA GLN A 267 -6.83 25.68 -2.10
C GLN A 267 -8.16 26.38 -1.81
N THR A 268 -9.25 25.64 -1.63
CA THR A 268 -10.55 26.22 -1.25
C THR A 268 -10.46 26.92 0.10
N THR A 269 -9.80 26.28 1.08
CA THR A 269 -9.64 26.88 2.43
C THR A 269 -8.72 28.09 2.40
N ALA A 270 -7.61 28.01 1.65
CA ALA A 270 -6.69 29.12 1.42
C ALA A 270 -7.39 30.35 0.82
N ARG A 271 -8.27 30.14 -0.16
CA ARG A 271 -9.05 31.22 -0.80
C ARG A 271 -10.13 31.78 0.14
N ALA A 272 -10.84 30.93 0.86
CA ALA A 272 -11.90 31.35 1.79
C ALA A 272 -11.33 32.20 2.94
N GLU A 273 -10.20 31.79 3.50
CA GLU A 273 -9.56 32.45 4.65
C GLU A 273 -8.50 33.49 4.24
N SER A 274 -8.21 33.63 2.93
CA SER A 274 -7.13 34.47 2.40
C SER A 274 -5.74 34.13 2.97
N TRP A 275 -5.45 32.84 3.14
CA TRP A 275 -4.16 32.34 3.64
C TRP A 275 -3.29 31.85 2.48
N PRO A 276 -1.97 32.10 2.48
CA PRO A 276 -1.08 31.48 1.51
C PRO A 276 -1.09 29.96 1.68
N ILE A 277 -1.21 29.21 0.57
CA ILE A 277 -1.31 27.74 0.60
C ILE A 277 -0.10 27.10 1.31
N ASP A 278 1.10 27.67 1.15
CA ASP A 278 2.35 27.17 1.74
C ASP A 278 2.38 27.26 3.28
N THR A 279 1.48 28.07 3.86
CA THR A 279 1.37 28.18 5.32
C THR A 279 0.42 27.14 5.92
N LEU A 280 -0.28 26.37 5.09
CA LEU A 280 -1.25 25.38 5.53
C LEU A 280 -0.60 24.02 5.77
N CYS A 281 -1.04 23.36 6.83
CA CYS A 281 -0.79 21.96 7.08
C CYS A 281 -2.10 21.25 7.44
N TRP A 282 -2.04 19.92 7.48
CA TRP A 282 -3.18 19.11 7.89
C TRP A 282 -3.22 18.93 9.40
N GLU A 283 -4.39 19.17 9.98
CA GLU A 283 -4.77 18.66 11.28
C GLU A 283 -5.74 17.50 11.07
N PHE A 284 -5.38 16.33 11.61
CA PHE A 284 -6.19 15.12 11.53
C PHE A 284 -6.84 14.82 12.87
N THR A 285 -8.15 14.59 12.83
CA THR A 285 -8.93 14.11 13.98
C THR A 285 -9.72 12.88 13.57
N VAL A 286 -9.48 11.74 14.24
CA VAL A 286 -10.28 10.53 14.03
C VAL A 286 -11.59 10.69 14.80
N MET A 287 -12.71 10.58 14.10
CA MET A 287 -14.03 10.77 14.67
C MET A 287 -14.46 9.54 15.49
N THR A 288 -15.27 9.75 16.52
CA THR A 288 -15.82 8.66 17.34
C THR A 288 -17.15 8.12 16.82
N GLN A 289 -17.78 8.84 15.88
CA GLN A 289 -19.08 8.52 15.32
C GLN A 289 -18.93 7.60 14.12
N GLU A 290 -19.91 6.71 13.93
CA GLU A 290 -20.00 5.86 12.75
C GLU A 290 -20.42 6.65 11.50
N GLU A 291 -20.18 6.09 10.31
CA GLU A 291 -20.41 6.76 9.01
C GLU A 291 -21.84 7.31 8.84
N ASN A 292 -22.85 6.63 9.40
CA ASN A 292 -24.26 7.02 9.26
C ASN A 292 -24.66 8.27 10.06
N ALA A 293 -23.86 8.68 11.04
CA ALA A 293 -24.15 9.86 11.86
C ALA A 293 -23.80 11.19 11.16
N PHE A 294 -23.07 11.13 10.04
CA PHE A 294 -22.58 12.31 9.33
C PHE A 294 -23.64 12.87 8.36
N VAL A 295 -24.47 13.78 8.88
CA VAL A 295 -25.54 14.43 8.10
C VAL A 295 -25.15 15.84 7.62
N ARG A 296 -24.12 16.44 8.22
CA ARG A 296 -23.71 17.83 7.93
C ARG A 296 -22.21 17.92 7.67
N PRO A 297 -21.77 18.82 6.77
CA PRO A 297 -20.35 19.06 6.56
C PRO A 297 -19.68 19.61 7.84
N PRO A 298 -18.34 19.52 7.95
CA PRO A 298 -17.62 20.04 9.09
C PRO A 298 -17.86 21.55 9.26
N ARG A 299 -18.22 21.98 10.47
CA ARG A 299 -18.40 23.42 10.78
C ARG A 299 -17.08 24.18 10.74
N ASP A 300 -16.00 23.50 11.09
CA ASP A 300 -14.67 24.08 11.25
C ASP A 300 -13.85 24.07 9.94
N GLY A 301 -14.50 23.85 8.79
CA GLY A 301 -13.86 23.71 7.49
C GLY A 301 -13.21 22.34 7.26
N GLY A 302 -12.72 22.11 6.05
CA GLY A 302 -12.15 20.84 5.63
C GLY A 302 -13.19 19.80 5.18
N VAL A 303 -12.81 18.52 5.21
CA VAL A 303 -13.66 17.41 4.73
C VAL A 303 -13.61 16.21 5.67
N TYR A 304 -14.71 15.46 5.78
CA TYR A 304 -14.68 14.15 6.41
C TYR A 304 -14.34 13.08 5.37
N VAL A 305 -13.41 12.19 5.69
CA VAL A 305 -12.94 11.12 4.83
C VAL A 305 -13.27 9.77 5.43
N ARG A 306 -13.84 8.88 4.61
CA ARG A 306 -14.14 7.48 4.97
C ARG A 306 -13.41 6.46 4.09
N GLY A 307 -13.55 5.20 4.45
CA GLY A 307 -13.05 4.06 3.67
C GLY A 307 -11.54 3.87 3.77
N LEU A 308 -10.96 4.24 4.92
CA LEU A 308 -9.56 4.04 5.22
C LEU A 308 -9.39 2.83 6.13
N TYR A 309 -8.30 2.11 5.93
CA TYR A 309 -7.96 0.91 6.68
C TYR A 309 -6.60 1.08 7.34
N LEU A 310 -6.43 0.55 8.54
CA LEU A 310 -5.18 0.58 9.30
C LEU A 310 -4.56 -0.82 9.29
N GLU A 311 -3.33 -0.92 8.81
CA GLU A 311 -2.54 -2.14 8.77
C GLU A 311 -1.44 -2.09 9.83
N GLY A 312 -1.19 -3.20 10.53
CA GLY A 312 -0.15 -3.29 11.58
C GLY A 312 -0.55 -2.67 12.93
N ALA A 313 -1.74 -2.07 13.02
CA ALA A 313 -2.31 -1.52 14.25
C ALA A 313 -3.84 -1.56 14.23
N SER A 314 -4.45 -1.38 15.40
CA SER A 314 -5.87 -1.07 15.55
C SER A 314 -6.08 0.32 16.14
N TRP A 315 -7.28 0.87 15.95
CA TRP A 315 -7.65 2.16 16.53
C TRP A 315 -8.61 1.95 17.70
N HIS A 316 -8.23 2.44 18.88
CA HIS A 316 -9.10 2.41 20.04
C HIS A 316 -9.99 3.66 20.07
N VAL A 317 -11.27 3.49 19.69
CA VAL A 317 -12.22 4.60 19.48
C VAL A 317 -12.44 5.45 20.73
N ARG A 318 -12.56 4.82 21.92
CA ARG A 318 -12.87 5.54 23.17
C ARG A 318 -11.74 6.42 23.67
N GLU A 319 -10.49 6.02 23.42
CA GLU A 319 -9.30 6.73 23.89
C GLU A 319 -8.61 7.49 22.76
N ALA A 320 -9.16 7.43 21.54
CA ALA A 320 -8.65 8.07 20.33
C ALA A 320 -7.14 7.88 20.14
N ARG A 321 -6.68 6.62 20.20
CA ARG A 321 -5.26 6.25 20.08
C ARG A 321 -5.03 4.94 19.36
N LEU A 322 -3.81 4.75 18.86
CA LEU A 322 -3.33 3.48 18.34
C LEU A 322 -3.26 2.43 19.45
N ALA A 323 -3.63 1.21 19.09
CA ALA A 323 -3.62 0.03 19.93
C ALA A 323 -3.08 -1.15 19.12
N PRO A 324 -2.50 -2.17 19.78
CA PRO A 324 -2.09 -3.39 19.08
C PRO A 324 -3.29 -4.01 18.35
N PRO A 325 -3.10 -4.59 17.16
CA PRO A 325 -4.18 -5.25 16.45
C PRO A 325 -4.63 -6.52 17.20
N ARG A 326 -5.89 -6.93 17.00
CA ARG A 326 -6.38 -8.19 17.57
C ARG A 326 -5.70 -9.38 16.88
N PRO A 327 -5.53 -10.53 17.56
CA PRO A 327 -5.05 -11.74 16.92
C PRO A 327 -5.83 -12.05 15.64
N MET A 328 -5.12 -12.42 14.57
CA MET A 328 -5.66 -12.68 13.23
C MET A 328 -6.30 -11.47 12.51
N GLN A 329 -6.24 -10.27 13.07
CA GLN A 329 -6.73 -9.06 12.41
C GLN A 329 -5.56 -8.29 11.77
N LEU A 330 -5.25 -8.60 10.52
CA LEU A 330 -4.18 -7.93 9.75
C LEU A 330 -4.48 -6.46 9.46
N VAL A 331 -5.77 -6.18 9.24
CA VAL A 331 -6.27 -4.87 8.84
C VAL A 331 -7.49 -4.51 9.66
N CYS A 332 -7.56 -3.26 10.11
CA CYS A 332 -8.68 -2.71 10.87
C CYS A 332 -9.33 -1.55 10.10
N PRO A 333 -10.66 -1.55 9.88
CA PRO A 333 -11.32 -0.36 9.35
C PRO A 333 -11.15 0.81 10.33
N LEU A 334 -10.79 1.97 9.79
CA LEU A 334 -10.61 3.19 10.55
C LEU A 334 -11.91 4.00 10.52
N GLN A 335 -12.26 4.62 11.65
CA GLN A 335 -13.41 5.52 11.70
C GLN A 335 -13.18 6.75 10.81
N PRO A 336 -14.23 7.45 10.36
CA PRO A 336 -14.08 8.66 9.56
C PRO A 336 -13.07 9.65 10.14
N LEU A 337 -12.22 10.21 9.28
CA LEU A 337 -11.22 11.20 9.66
C LEU A 337 -11.67 12.57 9.22
N HIS A 338 -11.51 13.56 10.08
CA HIS A 338 -11.62 14.96 9.71
C HIS A 338 -10.27 15.45 9.21
N PHE A 339 -10.23 15.85 7.94
CA PHE A 339 -9.09 16.49 7.30
C PHE A 339 -9.31 18.00 7.37
N LYS A 340 -8.68 18.66 8.34
CA LYS A 340 -8.82 20.10 8.56
C LYS A 340 -7.55 20.84 8.15
N PRO A 341 -7.59 21.72 7.15
CA PRO A 341 -6.47 22.61 6.86
C PRO A 341 -6.33 23.66 7.97
N VAL A 342 -5.15 23.76 8.56
CA VAL A 342 -4.82 24.76 9.59
C VAL A 342 -3.50 25.44 9.25
N ARG A 343 -3.25 26.63 9.81
CA ARG A 343 -1.94 27.27 9.68
C ARG A 343 -0.89 26.50 10.46
N ALA A 344 0.30 26.33 9.88
CA ALA A 344 1.43 25.68 10.52
C ALA A 344 1.83 26.46 11.78
N THR A 345 1.56 25.90 12.96
CA THR A 345 1.85 26.52 14.26
C THR A 345 3.25 26.16 14.80
N GLY A 346 4.02 25.34 14.09
CA GLY A 346 5.35 24.88 14.48
C GLY A 346 5.40 23.96 15.71
N LYS A 347 4.28 23.80 16.44
CA LYS A 347 4.17 22.96 17.63
C LYS A 347 3.69 21.57 17.25
N ARG A 348 4.61 20.61 17.18
CA ARG A 348 4.23 19.19 17.07
C ARG A 348 3.80 18.68 18.44
N GLY A 349 2.64 18.05 18.50
CA GLY A 349 2.19 17.35 19.70
C GLY A 349 3.17 16.23 20.07
N LYS A 350 3.52 16.12 21.35
CA LYS A 350 4.29 14.96 21.85
C LYS A 350 3.45 13.69 21.68
N ASN A 351 4.09 12.55 21.41
CA ASN A 351 3.46 11.23 21.24
C ASN A 351 2.47 11.11 20.06
N ARG A 352 2.77 11.75 18.92
CA ARG A 352 2.07 11.49 17.66
C ARG A 352 2.92 10.61 16.74
N TYR A 353 2.27 9.65 16.11
CA TYR A 353 2.85 8.81 15.08
C TYR A 353 2.43 9.35 13.71
N ILE A 354 3.39 9.60 12.84
CA ILE A 354 3.15 10.03 11.45
C ILE A 354 2.93 8.77 10.63
N CYS A 355 1.66 8.40 10.44
CA CYS A 355 1.27 7.21 9.72
C CYS A 355 1.23 7.50 8.21
N PRO A 356 2.01 6.81 7.37
CA PRO A 356 1.91 6.96 5.93
C PRO A 356 0.57 6.38 5.43
N CYS A 357 -0.12 7.10 4.55
CA CYS A 357 -1.32 6.63 3.86
C CYS A 357 -0.97 6.28 2.42
N TYR A 358 -1.17 5.02 2.04
CA TYR A 358 -0.97 4.50 0.70
C TYR A 358 -2.31 4.20 0.04
N TYR A 359 -2.34 4.29 -1.28
CA TYR A 359 -3.51 3.89 -2.04
C TYR A 359 -3.68 2.37 -2.00
N ASN A 360 -2.63 1.61 -2.33
CA ASN A 360 -2.62 0.15 -2.40
C ASN A 360 -1.78 -0.49 -1.27
N PRO A 361 -2.00 -1.77 -0.93
CA PRO A 361 -1.22 -2.48 0.07
C PRO A 361 0.23 -2.78 -0.34
N GLN A 362 0.53 -2.75 -1.66
CA GLN A 362 1.89 -3.01 -2.16
C GLN A 362 2.86 -1.86 -1.85
N ARG A 363 2.36 -0.65 -1.54
CA ARG A 363 3.16 0.54 -1.15
C ARG A 363 4.20 0.99 -2.19
N MET A 364 4.12 0.47 -3.42
CA MET A 364 4.99 0.85 -4.54
C MET A 364 4.41 2.08 -5.25
N GLY A 365 5.04 3.25 -5.09
CA GLY A 365 4.65 4.49 -5.78
C GLY A 365 3.31 5.13 -5.35
N ALA A 366 2.57 4.49 -4.46
CA ALA A 366 1.17 4.80 -4.16
C ALA A 366 0.94 5.73 -2.94
N PHE A 367 1.90 6.57 -2.57
CA PHE A 367 1.77 7.43 -1.40
C PHE A 367 0.76 8.58 -1.63
N VAL A 368 -0.16 8.79 -0.67
CA VAL A 368 -1.21 9.82 -0.76
C VAL A 368 -0.92 10.97 0.20
N VAL A 369 -0.81 10.68 1.50
CA VAL A 369 -0.66 11.70 2.55
C VAL A 369 -0.09 11.07 3.83
N ALA A 370 0.62 11.86 4.64
CA ALA A 370 1.06 11.46 5.97
C ALA A 370 0.04 11.93 7.01
N ILE A 371 -0.54 11.01 7.79
CA ILE A 371 -1.61 11.26 8.75
C ILE A 371 -1.06 11.18 10.16
N ASP A 372 -1.20 12.26 10.92
CA ASP A 372 -0.80 12.28 12.33
C ASP A 372 -1.85 11.58 13.21
N LEU A 373 -1.46 10.45 13.81
CA LEU A 373 -2.27 9.69 14.75
C LEU A 373 -1.70 9.78 16.17
N ALA A 374 -2.54 9.60 17.19
CA ALA A 374 -2.07 9.51 18.56
C ALA A 374 -1.43 8.15 18.84
N SER A 375 -0.15 8.14 19.23
CA SER A 375 0.66 6.94 19.46
C SER A 375 0.24 6.16 20.72
N GLY A 376 -0.47 6.84 21.64
CA GLY A 376 -0.89 6.26 22.91
C GLY A 376 0.25 6.19 23.95
N PRO A 377 0.30 5.14 24.79
CA PRO A 377 1.35 4.97 25.79
C PRO A 377 2.70 4.57 25.17
N GLU A 378 2.67 3.94 23.98
CA GLU A 378 3.87 3.48 23.28
C GLU A 378 4.55 4.62 22.52
N PRO A 379 5.89 4.63 22.43
CA PRO A 379 6.60 5.59 21.60
C PRO A 379 6.34 5.36 20.11
N PRO A 380 6.43 6.40 19.27
CA PRO A 380 6.15 6.30 17.84
C PRO A 380 7.02 5.27 17.11
N ASP A 381 8.24 5.01 17.62
CA ASP A 381 9.19 4.05 17.06
C ASP A 381 8.65 2.62 17.02
N VAL A 382 7.76 2.24 17.96
CA VAL A 382 7.12 0.92 17.96
C VAL A 382 6.24 0.76 16.72
N TRP A 383 5.48 1.80 16.37
CA TRP A 383 4.61 1.78 15.20
C TRP A 383 5.37 1.84 13.87
N VAL A 384 6.53 2.52 13.87
CA VAL A 384 7.49 2.49 12.75
C VAL A 384 8.00 1.06 12.53
N LYS A 385 8.49 0.39 13.59
CA LYS A 385 9.01 -0.99 13.51
C LYS A 385 7.95 -1.99 13.06
N ARG A 386 6.69 -1.79 13.46
CA ARG A 386 5.54 -2.60 13.03
C ARG A 386 5.06 -2.32 11.60
N GLY A 387 5.70 -1.39 10.88
CA GLY A 387 5.32 -1.04 9.53
C GLY A 387 3.89 -0.50 9.41
N THR A 388 3.39 0.16 10.46
CA THR A 388 1.99 0.62 10.53
C THR A 388 1.69 1.58 9.39
N ALA A 389 0.61 1.33 8.65
CA ALA A 389 0.23 2.21 7.54
C ALA A 389 -1.29 2.30 7.40
N ILE A 390 -1.75 3.39 6.79
CA ILE A 390 -3.13 3.51 6.35
C ILE A 390 -3.21 3.10 4.87
N LEU A 391 -4.24 2.36 4.51
CA LEU A 391 -4.53 1.89 3.17
C LEU A 391 -5.89 2.42 2.70
N CYS A 392 -5.97 2.91 1.47
CA CYS A 392 -7.24 3.28 0.84
C CYS A 392 -7.98 2.06 0.26
N THR A 393 -7.24 1.10 -0.29
CA THR A 393 -7.81 -0.14 -0.81
C THR A 393 -7.12 -1.36 -0.21
N LEU A 394 -7.87 -2.46 -0.12
CA LEU A 394 -7.37 -3.77 0.30
C LEU A 394 -6.98 -4.60 -0.92
N ALA A 395 -6.16 -5.63 -0.69
CA ALA A 395 -5.77 -6.56 -1.75
C ALA A 395 -6.93 -7.45 -2.22
N THR A 396 -7.97 -7.62 -1.39
CA THR A 396 -9.11 -8.53 -1.56
C THR A 396 -10.43 -7.80 -1.48
#